data_AF-A0AAN4R7D9-F1
#
_entry.id   AF-A0AAN4R7D9-F1
#
_cell.length_a   1.000
_cell.length_b   1.000
_cell.length_c   1.000
_cell.angle_alpha   90.00
_cell.angle_beta   90.00
_cell.angle_gamma   90.00
#
_symmetry.space_group_name_H-M   'P 1'
#
loop_
_entity.id
_entity.type
_entity.pdbx_description
1 polymer ?
#
loop_
_entity_poly.entity_id
_entity_poly.type
_entity_poly.pdbx_seq_one_letter_code
_entity_poly.pdbx_strand_id
1 'polypeptide(L)' 'MGRKKNWDERLLLTLPEGAKALIDSVLEIGENRNAMIRSAIDAEIRRRTRRLARASSETAPEDDQTED' A
#
# COMPACT_ATOMS: atom_id res chain seq x y z
N MET A 1 -1.87 -21.40 25.95
CA MET A 1 -1.28 -20.06 25.69
C MET A 1 -2.24 -19.28 24.81
N GLY A 2 -2.85 -18.21 25.35
CA GLY A 2 -3.85 -17.42 24.65
C GLY A 2 -3.27 -16.75 23.40
N ARG A 3 -4.00 -16.80 22.29
CA ARG A 3 -3.67 -16.04 21.08
C ARG A 3 -3.49 -14.58 21.47
N LYS A 4 -2.29 -14.04 21.24
CA LYS A 4 -2.03 -12.60 21.35
C LYS A 4 -3.08 -11.92 20.48
N LYS A 5 -3.97 -11.13 21.08
CA LYS A 5 -4.76 -10.16 20.34
C LYS A 5 -3.73 -9.20 19.73
N ASN A 6 -3.35 -9.45 18.49
CA ASN A 6 -2.64 -8.45 17.70
C ASN A 6 -3.67 -7.32 17.55
N TRP A 7 -3.49 -6.25 18.31
CA TRP A 7 -4.37 -5.10 18.23
C TRP A 7 -4.38 -4.62 16.78
N ASP A 8 -5.58 -4.41 16.24
CA ASP A 8 -5.75 -3.88 14.89
C ASP A 8 -5.05 -2.51 14.82
N GLU A 9 -4.03 -2.36 13.99
CA GLU A 9 -3.43 -1.05 13.73
C GLU A 9 -4.53 -0.12 13.19
N ARG A 10 -4.87 0.91 13.99
CA ARG A 10 -5.94 1.86 13.67
C ARG A 10 -5.33 3.19 13.28
N LEU A 11 -5.82 3.72 12.17
CA LEU A 11 -5.45 5.03 11.67
C LEU A 11 -6.69 5.93 11.64
N LEU A 12 -6.57 7.12 12.24
CA LEU A 12 -7.53 8.20 12.02
C LEU A 12 -6.94 9.13 10.94
N LEU A 13 -7.74 9.40 9.91
CA LEU A 13 -7.35 10.30 8.82
C LEU A 13 -8.35 11.44 8.71
N THR A 14 -7.83 12.66 8.62
CA THR A 14 -8.61 13.81 8.15
C THR A 14 -8.71 13.74 6.64
N LEU A 15 -9.93 13.75 6.12
CA LEU A 15 -10.21 13.76 4.69
C LEU A 15 -10.89 15.08 4.31
N PRO A 16 -10.80 15.51 3.03
CA PRO A 16 -11.60 16.61 2.52
C PRO A 16 -13.10 16.37 2.76
N GLU A 17 -13.85 17.47 2.84
CA GLU A 17 -15.31 17.40 2.90
C GLU A 17 -15.88 16.62 1.71
N GLY A 18 -16.92 15.81 1.95
CA GLY A 18 -17.54 14.98 0.94
C GLY A 18 -16.79 13.70 0.56
N ALA A 19 -15.53 13.52 0.99
CA ALA A 19 -14.72 12.35 0.62
C ALA A 19 -15.39 11.01 1.00
N LYS A 20 -16.07 10.94 2.15
CA LYS A 20 -16.80 9.74 2.58
C LYS A 20 -17.96 9.40 1.63
N ALA A 21 -18.71 10.41 1.18
CA ALA A 21 -19.82 10.24 0.25
C ALA A 21 -19.33 9.79 -1.14
N LEU A 22 -18.19 10.35 -1.60
CA LEU A 22 -17.55 9.90 -2.83
C LEU A 22 -17.12 8.43 -2.73
N ILE A 23 -16.51 8.02 -1.61
CA ILE A 23 -16.17 6.61 -1.41
C ILE A 23 -17.43 5.74 -1.44
N ASP A 24 -18.48 6.12 -0.70
CA ASP A 24 -19.73 5.34 -0.65
C ASP A 24 -20.39 5.20 -2.03
N SER A 25 -20.27 6.21 -2.89
CA SER A 25 -20.84 6.21 -4.25
C SER A 25 -20.20 5.21 -5.21
N VAL A 26 -18.99 4.73 -4.90
CA VAL A 26 -18.22 3.80 -5.76
C VAL A 26 -18.12 2.39 -5.18
N LEU A 27 -18.71 2.13 -4.00
CA LEU A 27 -18.72 0.80 -3.41
C LEU A 27 -19.64 -0.14 -4.18
N GLU A 28 -19.23 -1.39 -4.32
CA GLU A 28 -20.10 -2.45 -4.81
C GLU A 28 -21.16 -2.84 -3.77
N ILE A 29 -22.23 -3.50 -4.21
CA ILE A 29 -23.31 -3.94 -3.31
C ILE A 29 -22.74 -4.89 -2.24
N GLY A 30 -22.82 -4.47 -0.97
CA GLY A 30 -22.33 -5.25 0.17
C GLY A 30 -20.84 -5.05 0.48
N GLU A 31 -20.13 -4.20 -0.28
CA GLU A 31 -18.73 -3.89 -0.01
C GLU A 31 -18.58 -2.98 1.22
N ASN A 32 -17.59 -3.26 2.06
CA ASN A 32 -17.27 -2.44 3.22
C ASN A 32 -16.26 -1.34 2.85
N ARG A 33 -16.53 -0.09 3.23
CA ARG A 33 -15.63 1.05 3.02
C ARG A 33 -14.17 0.78 3.44
N ASN A 34 -13.97 0.13 4.59
CA ASN A 34 -12.62 -0.19 5.07
C ASN A 34 -11.94 -1.26 4.22
N ALA A 35 -12.69 -2.18 3.61
CA ALA A 35 -12.12 -3.17 2.70
C ALA A 35 -11.55 -2.49 1.45
N MET A 36 -12.32 -1.58 0.83
CA MET A 36 -11.89 -0.77 -0.31
C MET A 36 -10.62 0.05 0.03
N ILE A 37 -10.62 0.76 1.17
CA ILE A 37 -9.48 1.56 1.61
C ILE A 37 -8.23 0.69 1.86
N ARG A 38 -8.36 -0.46 2.52
CA ARG A 38 -7.23 -1.37 2.77
C ARG A 38 -6.63 -1.88 1.46
N SER A 39 -7.47 -2.30 0.52
CA SER A 39 -7.02 -2.76 -0.80
C SER A 39 -6.28 -1.67 -1.57
N ALA A 40 -6.77 -0.43 -1.52
CA ALA A 40 -6.10 0.72 -2.15
C ALA A 40 -4.72 1.00 -1.53
N ILE A 41 -4.62 0.94 -0.20
CA ILE A 41 -3.35 1.10 0.52
C ILE A 41 -2.36 0.00 0.10
N ASP A 42 -2.78 -1.26 0.11
CA ASP A 42 -1.94 -2.40 -0.27
C ASP A 42 -1.44 -2.30 -1.72
N ALA A 43 -2.33 -1.93 -2.65
CA ALA A 43 -2.00 -1.75 -4.04
C ALA A 43 -0.95 -0.66 -4.23
N GLU A 44 -1.10 0.47 -3.52
CA GLU A 44 -0.16 1.58 -3.58
C GLU A 44 1.19 1.21 -2.96
N ILE A 45 1.20 0.55 -1.79
CA ILE A 45 2.44 0.04 -1.17
C ILE A 45 3.17 -0.86 -2.16
N ARG A 46 2.50 -1.88 -2.72
CA ARG A 46 3.10 -2.79 -3.71
C ARG A 46 3.67 -2.04 -4.91
N ARG A 47 2.95 -1.03 -5.42
CA ARG A 47 3.41 -0.20 -6.55
C ARG A 47 4.67 0.58 -6.19
N ARG A 48 4.72 1.20 -5.01
CA ARG A 48 5.90 1.96 -4.55
C ARG A 48 7.08 1.04 -4.30
N THR A 49 6.88 -0.09 -3.63
CA THR A 49 7.94 -1.07 -3.37
C THR A 49 8.58 -1.57 -4.66
N ARG A 50 7.77 -1.92 -5.68
CA ARG A 50 8.32 -2.33 -7.00
C ARG A 50 9.11 -1.22 -7.69
N ARG A 51 8.64 0.04 -7.61
CA ARG A 51 9.34 1.19 -8.17
C ARG A 51 10.68 1.44 -7.47
N LEU A 52 10.71 1.35 -6.15
CA LEU A 52 11.93 1.49 -5.37
C LEU A 52 12.93 0.36 -5.71
N ALA A 53 12.47 -0.88 -5.79
CA ALA A 53 13.33 -2.00 -6.17
C ALA A 53 13.98 -1.83 -7.54
N ARG A 54 13.23 -1.34 -8.55
CA ARG A 54 13.76 -1.04 -9.89
C ARG A 54 14.78 0.10 -9.89
N ALA A 55 14.49 1.18 -9.17
CA ALA A 55 15.43 2.30 -9.06
C ALA A 55 16.74 1.85 -8.40
N SER A 56 16.68 0.98 -7.38
CA SER A 56 17.87 0.42 -6.74
C SER A 56 18.69 -0.50 -7.65
N SER A 57 18.06 -1.24 -8.58
CA SER A 57 18.77 -2.08 -9.55
C SER A 57 19.41 -1.28 -10.70
N GLU A 58 18.90 -0.09 -11.01
CA GLU A 58 19.39 0.75 -12.12
C GLU A 58 20.60 1.61 -11.71
N THR A 59 20.84 1.78 -10.41
CA THR A 59 21.97 2.53 -9.85
C THR A 59 23.11 1.64 -9.35
N ALA A 60 23.01 0.31 -9.50
CA ALA A 60 24.12 -0.58 -9.17
C ALA A 60 25.20 -0.45 -10.27
N PRO A 61 26.44 -0.02 -9.94
CA PRO A 61 27.50 -0.03 -10.93
C PRO A 61 27.70 -1.46 -11.43
N GLU A 62 27.81 -1.63 -12.74
CA GLU A 62 28.37 -2.84 -13.33
C GLU A 62 29.80 -2.94 -12.79
N ASP A 63 30.01 -3.78 -11.78
CA ASP A 63 31.35 -4.13 -11.32
C ASP A 63 32.08 -4.74 -12.52
N ASP A 64 32.98 -3.92 -13.04
CA ASP A 64 34.03 -4.17 -14.01
C ASP A 64 34.67 -5.55 -13.78
N GLN A 65 34.27 -6.52 -14.59
CA GLN A 65 35.01 -7.77 -14.77
C GLN A 65 35.82 -7.66 -16.06
N THR A 66 36.87 -6.85 -16.00
CA THR A 66 38.12 -7.05 -16.75
C THR A 66 39.22 -7.09 -15.68
N GLU A 67 40.14 -8.03 -15.64
CA GLU A 67 41.05 -8.51 -16.69
C GLU A 67 41.53 -9.95 -16.44
N ASP A 68 41.97 -10.58 -17.54
CA ASP A 68 42.73 -11.84 -17.69
C ASP A 68 44.13 -11.81 -17.05
#